data_AF-A0A356QKZ8-F1
#
_entry.id   AF-A0A356QKZ8-F1
#
_cell.length_a   1.000
_cell.length_b   1.000
_cell.length_c   1.000
_cell.angle_alpha   90.00
_cell.angle_beta   90.00
_cell.angle_gamma   90.00
#
_symmetry.space_group_name_H-M   'P 1'
#
loop_
_entity.id
_entity.type
_entity.pdbx_description
1 polymer ?
#
loop_
_entity_poly.entity_id
_entity_poly.type
_entity_poly.pdbx_seq_one_letter_code
_entity_poly.pdbx_strand_id
1 'polypeptide(L)'
;VSTFLAVRLLPAWLLQALFCYGRNADATAAILFSSGSEGQPKGVMLSHRNLMANIKQTSDVLNTQHDDVVMASLPLFHAFGFTVTQLLPLIEGLPMASHADPTDAPGVANAVAKHKATIMFGTSSMLRLFNHSPKVQPAMLASLRVVVAGAEKLDDSVREGFAQKFGKAIYEGYGATETAPVAAVNLPDAVGVHYQQVQKGNKPGTVGMPLPGTSIKVVDPESFEELPTNEPGMIVISGP
;
A
#
# COMPACT_ATOMS: atom_id res chain seq x y z
N VAL A 1 -15.32 4.90 -25.59
CA VAL A 1 -16.74 4.57 -25.90
C VAL A 1 -16.92 3.09 -26.24
N SER A 2 -16.04 2.44 -27.04
CA SER A 2 -16.20 1.02 -27.38
C SER A 2 -16.05 0.06 -26.18
N THR A 3 -15.02 0.21 -25.34
CA THR A 3 -14.80 -0.69 -24.19
C THR A 3 -15.87 -0.56 -23.11
N PHE A 4 -16.33 0.66 -22.81
CA PHE A 4 -17.37 0.88 -21.81
C PHE A 4 -18.69 0.21 -22.20
N LEU A 5 -19.11 0.35 -23.47
CA LEU A 5 -20.30 -0.33 -23.99
C LEU A 5 -20.11 -1.85 -23.99
N ALA A 6 -18.93 -2.33 -24.39
CA ALA A 6 -18.61 -3.76 -24.35
C ALA A 6 -18.76 -4.32 -22.93
N VAL A 7 -18.17 -3.67 -21.92
CA VAL A 7 -18.24 -4.11 -20.52
C VAL A 7 -19.68 -4.11 -19.97
N ARG A 8 -20.54 -3.20 -20.44
CA ARG A 8 -21.94 -3.11 -20.01
C ARG A 8 -22.87 -4.13 -20.68
N LEU A 9 -22.54 -4.60 -21.88
CA LEU A 9 -23.46 -5.36 -22.73
C LEU A 9 -23.02 -6.80 -23.00
N LEU A 10 -21.71 -7.07 -22.98
CA LEU A 10 -21.18 -8.39 -23.30
C LEU A 10 -21.01 -9.26 -22.05
N PRO A 11 -21.22 -10.58 -22.15
CA PRO A 11 -20.97 -11.49 -21.04
C PRO A 11 -19.47 -11.60 -20.74
N ALA A 12 -19.13 -11.94 -19.50
CA ALA A 12 -17.74 -11.99 -19.01
C ALA A 12 -16.81 -12.88 -19.86
N TRP A 13 -17.28 -14.03 -20.35
CA TRP A 13 -16.48 -14.91 -21.20
C TRP A 13 -16.07 -14.26 -22.54
N LEU A 14 -16.93 -13.41 -23.11
CA LEU A 14 -16.63 -12.70 -24.36
C LEU A 14 -15.68 -11.54 -24.10
N LEU A 15 -15.85 -10.85 -22.97
CA LEU A 15 -14.88 -9.83 -22.53
C LEU A 15 -13.50 -10.44 -22.30
N GLN A 16 -13.43 -11.62 -21.67
CA GLN A 16 -12.18 -12.36 -21.50
C GLN A 16 -11.58 -12.73 -22.86
N ALA A 17 -12.36 -13.27 -23.79
CA ALA A 17 -11.85 -13.62 -25.11
C ALA A 17 -11.35 -12.41 -25.92
N LEU A 18 -11.96 -11.23 -25.77
CA LEU A 18 -11.60 -10.01 -26.51
C LEU A 18 -10.45 -9.23 -25.88
N PHE A 19 -10.36 -9.21 -24.55
CA PHE A 19 -9.46 -8.31 -23.81
C PHE A 19 -8.43 -9.02 -22.93
N CYS A 20 -8.61 -10.31 -22.61
CA CYS A 20 -7.68 -11.07 -21.79
C CYS A 20 -6.89 -12.04 -22.65
N TYR A 21 -5.58 -11.82 -22.75
CA TYR A 21 -4.67 -12.72 -23.44
C TYR A 21 -3.90 -13.55 -22.42
N GLY A 22 -3.77 -14.85 -22.66
CA GLY A 22 -2.87 -15.69 -21.88
C GLY A 22 -1.44 -15.16 -21.96
N ARG A 23 -0.89 -14.75 -20.82
CA ARG A 23 0.52 -14.33 -20.69
C ARG A 23 1.21 -15.27 -19.71
N ASN A 24 2.50 -15.50 -19.94
CA ASN A 24 3.33 -16.18 -18.95
C ASN A 24 3.35 -15.33 -17.67
N ALA A 25 2.95 -15.92 -16.55
CA ALA A 25 2.92 -15.22 -15.26
C ALA A 25 4.33 -14.76 -14.81
N ASP A 26 5.38 -15.42 -15.28
CA ASP A 26 6.77 -15.08 -14.96
C ASP A 26 7.36 -14.03 -15.93
N ALA A 27 6.61 -13.61 -16.96
CA ALA A 27 7.06 -12.54 -17.83
C ALA A 27 6.99 -11.18 -17.12
N THR A 28 7.95 -10.30 -17.44
CA THR A 28 7.99 -8.92 -16.95
C THR A 28 6.72 -8.17 -17.34
N ALA A 29 6.00 -7.68 -16.34
CA ALA A 29 4.78 -6.89 -16.47
C ALA A 29 5.04 -5.39 -16.35
N ALA A 30 6.01 -5.00 -15.51
CA ALA A 30 6.39 -3.61 -15.30
C ALA A 30 7.91 -3.47 -15.08
N ILE A 31 8.46 -2.32 -15.46
CA ILE A 31 9.82 -1.92 -15.11
C ILE A 31 9.71 -0.58 -14.39
N LEU A 32 10.15 -0.54 -13.14
CA LEU A 32 10.17 0.68 -12.32
C LEU A 32 11.62 1.03 -12.00
N PHE A 33 11.97 2.30 -12.16
CA PHE A 33 13.33 2.76 -11.91
C PHE A 33 13.50 3.16 -10.44
N SER A 34 14.47 2.56 -9.76
CA SER A 34 14.90 2.97 -8.43
C SER A 34 16.14 3.86 -8.54
N SER A 35 16.32 4.77 -7.57
CA SER A 35 17.41 5.75 -7.59
C SER A 35 18.80 5.11 -7.54
N GLY A 36 18.93 3.88 -7.04
CA GLY A 36 20.19 3.14 -6.95
C GLY A 36 21.23 3.80 -6.03
N SER A 37 21.87 3.04 -5.16
CA SER A 37 22.97 3.55 -4.31
C SER A 37 24.21 4.01 -5.11
N GLU A 38 24.31 3.62 -6.39
CA GLU A 38 25.49 3.79 -7.25
C GLU A 38 25.35 4.93 -8.30
N GLY A 39 24.32 5.77 -8.19
CA GLY A 39 24.17 7.02 -8.97
C GLY A 39 23.52 6.89 -10.35
N GLN A 40 23.47 5.70 -10.95
CA GLN A 40 22.67 5.43 -12.16
C GLN A 40 21.36 4.73 -11.80
N PRO A 41 20.19 5.20 -12.26
CA PRO A 41 18.92 4.54 -11.99
C PRO A 41 18.91 3.09 -12.49
N LYS A 42 18.50 2.16 -11.62
CA LYS A 42 18.40 0.73 -11.96
C LYS A 42 16.95 0.36 -12.23
N GLY A 43 16.70 -0.35 -13.32
CA GLY A 43 15.37 -0.83 -13.68
C GLY A 43 15.04 -2.12 -12.91
N VAL A 44 14.04 -2.07 -12.04
CA VAL A 44 13.50 -3.24 -11.34
C VAL A 44 12.43 -3.88 -12.22
N MET A 45 12.69 -5.11 -12.67
CA MET A 45 11.74 -5.89 -13.46
C MET A 45 10.77 -6.61 -12.52
N LEU A 46 9.48 -6.32 -12.65
CA LEU A 46 8.41 -6.96 -11.88
C LEU A 46 7.61 -7.88 -12.79
N SER A 47 7.52 -9.16 -12.45
CA SER A 47 6.71 -10.12 -13.18
C SER A 47 5.22 -9.93 -12.91
N HIS A 48 4.36 -10.51 -13.76
CA HIS A 48 2.92 -10.59 -13.47
C HIS A 48 2.67 -11.30 -12.13
N ARG A 49 3.41 -12.38 -11.85
CA ARG A 49 3.27 -13.17 -10.60
C ARG A 49 3.58 -12.32 -9.37
N ASN A 50 4.70 -11.59 -9.35
CA ASN A 50 5.07 -10.81 -8.16
C ASN A 50 4.06 -9.70 -7.87
N LEU A 51 3.59 -8.98 -8.90
CA LEU A 51 2.58 -7.94 -8.73
C LEU A 51 1.26 -8.51 -8.22
N MET A 52 0.77 -9.60 -8.83
CA MET A 52 -0.49 -10.23 -8.42
C MET A 52 -0.41 -10.79 -6.99
N ALA A 53 0.72 -11.41 -6.65
CA ALA A 53 0.94 -11.92 -5.29
C ALA A 53 0.95 -10.78 -4.27
N ASN A 54 1.70 -9.71 -4.52
CA ASN A 54 1.76 -8.58 -3.59
C ASN A 54 0.42 -7.85 -3.44
N ILE A 55 -0.34 -7.70 -4.54
CA ILE A 55 -1.69 -7.12 -4.52
C ILE A 55 -2.60 -7.96 -3.63
N LYS A 56 -2.62 -9.29 -3.81
CA LYS A 56 -3.45 -10.19 -2.99
C LYS A 56 -3.03 -10.20 -1.53
N GLN A 57 -1.73 -10.34 -1.27
CA GLN A 57 -1.19 -10.24 0.08
C GLN A 57 -1.58 -8.92 0.76
N THR A 58 -1.46 -7.79 0.06
CA THR A 58 -1.80 -6.46 0.58
C THR A 58 -3.30 -6.30 0.81
N SER A 59 -4.14 -6.75 -0.13
CA SER A 59 -5.60 -6.73 0.00
C SER A 59 -6.07 -7.56 1.21
N ASP A 60 -5.51 -8.76 1.39
CA ASP A 60 -5.83 -9.66 2.50
C ASP A 60 -5.46 -9.02 3.84
N VAL A 61 -4.24 -8.47 3.99
CA VAL A 61 -3.81 -7.87 5.27
C VAL A 61 -4.56 -6.58 5.59
N LEU A 62 -4.89 -5.76 4.58
CA LEU A 62 -5.73 -4.57 4.78
C LEU A 62 -7.20 -4.93 5.04
N ASN A 63 -7.55 -6.20 4.87
CA ASN A 63 -8.90 -6.74 4.94
C ASN A 63 -9.84 -5.85 4.11
N THR A 64 -9.54 -5.71 2.82
CA THR A 64 -10.34 -4.86 1.92
C THR A 64 -11.77 -5.36 1.84
N GLN A 65 -12.71 -4.45 2.02
CA GLN A 65 -14.15 -4.67 1.98
C GLN A 65 -14.72 -4.24 0.63
N HIS A 66 -15.83 -4.84 0.23
CA HIS A 66 -16.50 -4.54 -1.04
C HIS A 66 -16.99 -3.07 -1.16
N ASP A 67 -17.16 -2.38 -0.05
CA ASP A 67 -17.57 -0.97 0.04
C ASP A 67 -16.38 -0.02 0.27
N ASP A 68 -15.14 -0.53 0.28
CA ASP A 68 -13.96 0.31 0.40
C ASP A 68 -13.76 1.18 -0.85
N VAL A 69 -13.28 2.39 -0.61
CA VAL A 69 -12.87 3.32 -1.66
C VAL A 69 -11.43 3.74 -1.40
N VAL A 70 -10.53 3.45 -2.33
CA VAL A 70 -9.10 3.77 -2.21
C VAL A 70 -8.84 5.21 -2.66
N MET A 71 -8.23 6.02 -1.80
CA MET A 71 -7.74 7.35 -2.18
C MET A 71 -6.43 7.20 -2.97
N ALA A 72 -6.49 7.41 -4.27
CA ALA A 72 -5.37 7.27 -5.20
C ALA A 72 -4.70 8.62 -5.48
N SER A 73 -3.85 9.05 -4.55
CA SER A 73 -3.06 10.29 -4.66
C SER A 73 -1.57 10.05 -4.84
N LEU A 74 -1.08 8.82 -4.68
CA LEU A 74 0.35 8.53 -4.78
C LEU A 74 0.86 8.56 -6.22
N PRO A 75 2.12 8.98 -6.46
CA PRO A 75 2.69 9.00 -7.80
C PRO A 75 2.78 7.60 -8.42
N LEU A 76 2.29 7.46 -9.64
CA LEU A 76 2.26 6.17 -10.36
C LEU A 76 3.64 5.70 -10.85
N PHE A 77 4.62 6.60 -10.92
CA PHE A 77 6.00 6.22 -11.22
C PHE A 77 6.72 5.57 -10.04
N HIS A 78 6.16 5.67 -8.83
CA HIS A 78 6.70 5.04 -7.62
C HIS A 78 5.96 3.73 -7.37
N ALA A 79 6.69 2.65 -7.05
CA ALA A 79 6.13 1.31 -6.89
C ALA A 79 4.97 1.24 -5.90
N PHE A 80 5.05 2.04 -4.82
CA PHE A 80 3.97 2.18 -3.85
C PHE A 80 2.68 2.69 -4.50
N GLY A 81 2.69 3.84 -5.17
CA GLY A 81 1.50 4.35 -5.84
C GLY A 81 1.02 3.47 -6.99
N PHE A 82 1.95 2.96 -7.79
CA PHE A 82 1.66 2.03 -8.89
C PHE A 82 0.90 0.79 -8.40
N THR A 83 1.30 0.20 -7.28
CA THR A 83 0.71 -1.07 -6.83
C THR A 83 -0.51 -0.83 -5.95
N VAL A 84 -0.36 -0.11 -4.82
CA VAL A 84 -1.42 -0.10 -3.79
C VAL A 84 -2.56 0.88 -4.10
N THR A 85 -2.30 1.92 -4.88
CA THR A 85 -3.34 2.91 -5.23
C THR A 85 -3.91 2.78 -6.64
N GLN A 86 -3.20 2.08 -7.54
CA GLN A 86 -3.64 1.92 -8.92
C GLN A 86 -4.00 0.47 -9.26
N LEU A 87 -3.06 -0.47 -9.16
CA LEU A 87 -3.33 -1.85 -9.56
C LEU A 87 -4.24 -2.59 -8.57
N LEU A 88 -4.00 -2.45 -7.26
CA LEU A 88 -4.78 -3.14 -6.21
C LEU A 88 -6.28 -2.88 -6.35
N PRO A 89 -6.79 -1.63 -6.34
CA PRO A 89 -8.23 -1.41 -6.48
C PRO A 89 -8.79 -1.92 -7.81
N LEU A 90 -8.04 -1.87 -8.91
CA LEU A 90 -8.50 -2.41 -10.20
C LEU A 90 -8.63 -3.94 -10.20
N ILE A 91 -7.70 -4.63 -9.53
CA ILE A 91 -7.68 -6.10 -9.44
C ILE A 91 -8.69 -6.61 -8.42
N GLU A 92 -8.87 -5.92 -7.29
CA GLU A 92 -9.87 -6.26 -6.27
C GLU A 92 -11.29 -5.78 -6.62
N GLY A 93 -11.45 -4.96 -7.66
CA GLY A 93 -12.74 -4.41 -8.05
C GLY A 93 -13.25 -3.32 -7.10
N LEU A 94 -12.35 -2.60 -6.44
CA LEU A 94 -12.67 -1.50 -5.52
C LEU A 94 -12.75 -0.17 -6.28
N PRO A 95 -13.70 0.71 -5.95
CA PRO A 95 -13.66 2.10 -6.40
C PRO A 95 -12.38 2.80 -5.95
N MET A 96 -11.87 3.69 -6.81
CA MET A 96 -10.76 4.60 -6.46
C MET A 96 -11.16 6.05 -6.70
N ALA A 97 -10.74 6.94 -5.81
CA ALA A 97 -10.85 8.39 -5.97
C ALA A 97 -9.45 8.94 -6.26
N SER A 98 -9.22 9.44 -7.48
CA SER A 98 -7.89 9.89 -7.90
C SER A 98 -7.71 11.39 -7.67
N HIS A 99 -6.52 11.79 -7.21
CA HIS A 99 -6.09 13.18 -7.16
C HIS A 99 -4.63 13.26 -7.59
N ALA A 100 -4.32 14.15 -8.55
CA ALA A 100 -3.05 14.11 -9.27
C ALA A 100 -1.85 14.59 -8.43
N ASP A 101 -2.06 15.53 -7.51
CA ASP A 101 -1.00 16.12 -6.70
C ASP A 101 -1.03 15.61 -5.25
N PRO A 102 -0.15 14.68 -4.84
CA PRO A 102 -0.10 14.22 -3.45
C PRO A 102 0.23 15.32 -2.43
N THR A 103 0.75 16.47 -2.88
CA THR A 103 1.11 17.59 -2.01
C THR A 103 -0.06 18.56 -1.76
N ASP A 104 -1.13 18.48 -2.56
CA ASP A 104 -2.37 19.23 -2.32
C ASP A 104 -3.24 18.53 -1.26
N ALA A 105 -2.80 18.60 0.01
CA ALA A 105 -3.53 18.01 1.14
C ALA A 105 -5.01 18.48 1.22
N PRO A 106 -5.36 19.76 1.00
CA PRO A 106 -6.77 20.18 0.90
C PRO A 106 -7.55 19.49 -0.23
N GLY A 107 -6.96 19.38 -1.43
CA GLY A 107 -7.57 18.72 -2.57
C GLY A 107 -7.79 17.22 -2.34
N VAL A 108 -6.79 16.54 -1.80
CA VAL A 108 -6.89 15.12 -1.42
C VAL A 108 -7.94 14.93 -0.33
N ALA A 109 -7.94 15.75 0.74
CA ALA A 109 -8.95 15.66 1.79
C ALA A 109 -10.38 15.92 1.27
N ASN A 110 -10.54 16.84 0.30
CA ASN A 110 -11.83 17.08 -0.33
C ASN A 110 -12.28 15.87 -1.16
N ALA A 111 -11.36 15.21 -1.87
CA ALA A 111 -11.66 13.96 -2.58
C ALA A 111 -12.06 12.84 -1.61
N VAL A 112 -11.35 12.69 -0.48
CA VAL A 112 -11.72 11.76 0.60
C VAL A 112 -13.13 12.02 1.08
N ALA A 113 -13.47 13.27 1.42
CA ALA A 113 -14.80 13.64 1.91
C ALA A 113 -15.90 13.41 0.86
N LYS A 114 -15.66 13.82 -0.39
CA LYS A 114 -16.63 13.74 -1.48
C LYS A 114 -16.95 12.30 -1.88
N HIS A 115 -15.91 11.46 -1.95
CA HIS A 115 -16.03 10.07 -2.41
C HIS A 115 -16.10 9.07 -1.26
N LYS A 116 -16.09 9.55 -0.01
CA LYS A 116 -16.05 8.74 1.21
C LYS A 116 -14.92 7.70 1.16
N ALA A 117 -13.72 8.11 0.76
CA ALA A 117 -12.57 7.23 0.73
C ALA A 117 -12.33 6.60 2.11
N THR A 118 -12.04 5.30 2.15
CA THR A 118 -11.92 4.51 3.36
C THR A 118 -10.47 4.09 3.62
N ILE A 119 -9.66 3.97 2.56
CA ILE A 119 -8.25 3.61 2.63
C ILE A 119 -7.41 4.74 2.02
N MET A 120 -6.40 5.19 2.73
CA MET A 120 -5.45 6.19 2.23
C MET A 120 -4.02 5.75 2.52
N PHE A 121 -3.15 5.94 1.53
CA PHE A 121 -1.72 5.71 1.64
C PHE A 121 -0.96 7.04 1.52
N GLY A 122 0.16 7.16 2.21
CA GLY A 122 0.99 8.36 2.19
C GLY A 122 2.43 8.05 2.57
N THR A 123 3.31 9.03 2.43
CA THR A 123 4.58 9.05 3.15
C THR A 123 4.44 9.90 4.42
N SER A 124 5.39 9.80 5.35
CA SER A 124 5.45 10.66 6.53
C SER A 124 5.35 12.15 6.17
N SER A 125 6.12 12.57 5.17
CA SER A 125 6.18 13.92 4.62
C SER A 125 4.85 14.36 3.99
N MET A 126 4.18 13.49 3.23
CA MET A 126 2.87 13.80 2.66
C MET A 126 1.81 13.97 3.76
N LEU A 127 1.76 13.05 4.73
CA LEU A 127 0.79 13.09 5.83
C LEU A 127 1.03 14.30 6.75
N ARG A 128 2.28 14.76 6.88
CA ARG A 128 2.62 16.00 7.59
C ARG A 128 1.90 17.23 7.03
N LEU A 129 1.63 17.29 5.72
CA LEU A 129 0.92 18.41 5.08
C LEU A 129 -0.53 18.51 5.58
N PHE A 130 -1.17 17.37 5.87
CA PHE A 130 -2.53 17.34 6.44
C PHE A 130 -2.55 17.94 7.85
N ASN A 131 -1.56 17.61 8.68
CA ASN A 131 -1.45 18.14 10.04
C ASN A 131 -1.36 19.67 10.03
N HIS A 132 -0.49 20.22 9.18
CA HIS A 132 -0.24 21.67 9.12
C HIS A 132 -1.29 22.48 8.34
N SER A 133 -2.10 21.84 7.50
CA SER A 133 -3.09 22.57 6.69
C SER A 133 -4.31 22.99 7.53
N PRO A 134 -4.59 24.29 7.71
CA PRO A 134 -5.79 24.75 8.41
C PRO A 134 -7.07 24.52 7.60
N LYS A 135 -6.95 24.27 6.29
CA LYS A 135 -8.08 23.99 5.39
C LYS A 135 -8.60 22.56 5.50
N VAL A 136 -7.81 21.65 6.06
CA VAL A 136 -8.20 20.24 6.24
C VAL A 136 -8.86 20.09 7.61
N GLN A 137 -10.17 19.89 7.59
CA GLN A 137 -10.96 19.67 8.81
C GLN A 137 -11.11 18.18 9.14
N PRO A 138 -11.29 17.81 10.43
CA PRO A 138 -11.43 16.41 10.84
C PRO A 138 -12.56 15.66 10.16
N ALA A 139 -13.69 16.34 9.94
CA ALA A 139 -14.83 15.76 9.23
C ALA A 139 -14.49 15.30 7.79
N MET A 140 -13.48 15.90 7.15
CA MET A 140 -13.10 15.55 5.77
C MET A 140 -12.45 14.17 5.67
N LEU A 141 -11.82 13.69 6.76
CA LEU A 141 -11.13 12.40 6.81
C LEU A 141 -11.93 11.35 7.61
N ALA A 142 -13.16 11.66 8.00
CA ALA A 142 -13.95 10.82 8.90
C ALA A 142 -14.22 9.40 8.36
N SER A 143 -14.38 9.26 7.03
CA SER A 143 -14.63 7.98 6.35
C SER A 143 -13.42 7.04 6.35
N LEU A 144 -12.20 7.55 6.57
CA LEU A 144 -11.00 6.71 6.54
C LEU A 144 -11.02 5.70 7.69
N ARG A 145 -11.00 4.41 7.36
CA ARG A 145 -10.81 3.32 8.33
C ARG A 145 -9.34 2.95 8.49
N VAL A 146 -8.54 3.12 7.45
CA VAL A 146 -7.12 2.75 7.43
C VAL A 146 -6.29 3.82 6.74
N VAL A 147 -5.23 4.26 7.42
CA VAL A 147 -4.20 5.15 6.87
C VAL A 147 -2.85 4.49 7.05
N VAL A 148 -2.13 4.25 5.95
CA VAL A 148 -0.81 3.60 5.99
C VAL A 148 0.26 4.56 5.45
N ALA A 149 1.30 4.76 6.25
CA ALA A 149 2.54 5.40 5.86
C ALA A 149 3.55 4.36 5.35
N GLY A 150 4.25 4.68 4.26
CA GLY A 150 5.35 3.89 3.74
C GLY A 150 6.36 4.74 2.97
N ALA A 151 7.34 4.07 2.35
CA ALA A 151 8.46 4.66 1.58
C ALA A 151 9.47 5.50 2.37
N GLU A 152 9.17 5.88 3.62
CA GLU A 152 10.10 6.50 4.56
C GLU A 152 9.68 6.19 6.00
N LYS A 153 10.59 6.41 6.96
CA LYS A 153 10.29 6.27 8.38
C LYS A 153 9.17 7.24 8.78
N LEU A 154 8.14 6.75 9.48
CA LEU A 154 7.10 7.62 10.01
C LEU A 154 7.65 8.41 11.21
N ASP A 155 7.48 9.74 11.16
CA ASP A 155 7.87 10.64 12.23
C ASP A 155 6.79 10.64 13.32
N ASP A 156 7.19 10.51 14.58
CA ASP A 156 6.27 10.44 15.70
C ASP A 156 5.41 11.72 15.84
N SER A 157 5.96 12.89 15.52
CA SER A 157 5.19 14.15 15.49
C SER A 157 4.09 14.13 14.43
N VAL A 158 4.31 13.44 13.30
CA VAL A 158 3.29 13.27 12.26
C VAL A 158 2.22 12.30 12.76
N ARG A 159 2.63 11.17 13.33
CA ARG A 159 1.74 10.15 13.90
C ARG A 159 0.82 10.76 14.97
N GLU A 160 1.40 11.45 15.95
CA GLU A 160 0.68 12.07 17.06
C GLU A 160 -0.20 13.21 16.59
N GLY A 161 0.32 14.10 15.73
CA GLY A 161 -0.46 15.23 15.20
C GLY A 161 -1.67 14.77 14.38
N PHE A 162 -1.53 13.69 13.61
CA PHE A 162 -2.62 13.14 12.82
C PHE A 162 -3.69 12.49 13.71
N ALA A 163 -3.27 11.76 14.74
CA ALA A 163 -4.16 11.19 15.74
C ALA A 163 -4.90 12.27 16.54
N GLN A 164 -4.21 13.31 17.00
CA GLN A 164 -4.82 14.41 17.76
C GLN A 164 -5.79 15.24 16.93
N LYS A 165 -5.42 15.57 15.68
CA LYS A 165 -6.24 16.42 14.82
C LYS A 165 -7.43 15.65 14.23
N PHE A 166 -7.21 14.43 13.75
CA PHE A 166 -8.19 13.69 12.95
C PHE A 166 -8.83 12.50 13.65
N GLY A 167 -8.33 12.09 14.82
CA GLY A 167 -8.79 10.89 15.52
C GLY A 167 -8.47 9.60 14.75
N LYS A 168 -7.44 9.61 13.91
CA LYS A 168 -7.05 8.48 13.06
C LYS A 168 -5.61 8.06 13.37
N ALA A 169 -5.39 6.75 13.53
CA ALA A 169 -4.04 6.21 13.61
C ALA A 169 -3.40 6.14 12.21
N ILE A 170 -2.09 6.38 12.15
CA ILE A 170 -1.27 6.07 10.97
C ILE A 170 -0.51 4.78 11.29
N TYR A 171 -0.71 3.77 10.44
CA TYR A 171 0.03 2.51 10.48
C TYR A 171 1.25 2.61 9.58
N GLU A 172 2.34 1.96 9.96
CA GLU A 172 3.60 2.02 9.22
C GLU A 172 3.86 0.69 8.53
N GLY A 173 4.26 0.75 7.26
CA GLY A 173 4.67 -0.40 6.47
C GLY A 173 6.05 -0.20 5.85
N TYR A 174 6.67 -1.32 5.51
CA TYR A 174 7.98 -1.39 4.90
C TYR A 174 7.97 -2.21 3.63
N GLY A 175 8.85 -1.83 2.72
CA GLY A 175 8.94 -2.42 1.41
C GLY A 175 9.98 -1.72 0.54
N ALA A 176 10.27 -2.33 -0.58
CA ALA A 176 11.13 -1.80 -1.63
C ALA A 176 10.48 -2.03 -2.99
N THR A 177 11.00 -1.41 -4.05
CA THR A 177 10.45 -1.63 -5.40
C THR A 177 10.56 -3.11 -5.80
N GLU A 178 11.65 -3.73 -5.38
CA GLU A 178 12.05 -5.12 -5.59
C GLU A 178 11.13 -6.13 -4.89
N THR A 179 10.34 -5.70 -3.90
CA THR A 179 9.37 -6.54 -3.18
C THR A 179 7.92 -6.33 -3.66
N ALA A 180 7.75 -5.62 -4.78
CA ALA A 180 6.50 -5.43 -5.51
C ALA A 180 5.26 -4.79 -4.82
N PRO A 181 5.33 -3.79 -3.91
CA PRO A 181 6.44 -3.28 -3.13
C PRO A 181 6.32 -3.61 -1.63
N VAL A 182 5.19 -4.09 -1.13
CA VAL A 182 4.95 -4.18 0.32
C VAL A 182 5.58 -5.46 0.86
N ALA A 183 6.40 -5.37 1.90
CA ALA A 183 7.03 -6.55 2.53
C ALA A 183 6.48 -6.82 3.94
N ALA A 184 6.20 -5.76 4.69
CA ALA A 184 5.64 -5.82 6.04
C ALA A 184 4.74 -4.62 6.31
N VAL A 185 3.74 -4.78 7.19
CA VAL A 185 2.84 -3.68 7.55
C VAL A 185 2.24 -3.84 8.94
N ASN A 186 2.10 -2.73 9.67
CA ASN A 186 1.25 -2.68 10.86
C ASN A 186 -0.21 -2.50 10.45
N LEU A 187 -1.14 -3.00 11.27
CA LEU A 187 -2.57 -2.98 10.99
C LEU A 187 -3.36 -2.55 12.23
N PRO A 188 -4.63 -2.13 12.08
CA PRO A 188 -5.54 -2.01 13.21
C PRO A 188 -5.61 -3.31 14.00
N ASP A 189 -5.81 -3.18 15.31
CA ASP A 189 -6.13 -4.33 16.15
C ASP A 189 -7.47 -4.92 15.71
N ALA A 190 -7.54 -6.26 15.69
CA ALA A 190 -8.73 -7.00 15.28
C ALA A 190 -9.13 -7.99 16.38
N VAL A 191 -10.42 -8.26 16.52
CA VAL A 191 -10.89 -9.32 17.43
C VAL A 191 -10.84 -10.64 16.66
N GLY A 192 -10.02 -11.58 17.14
CA GLY A 192 -9.90 -12.90 16.55
C GLY A 192 -11.21 -13.67 16.66
N VAL A 193 -11.82 -13.97 15.51
CA VAL A 193 -13.11 -14.68 15.40
C VAL A 193 -13.12 -16.06 16.07
N HIS A 194 -11.96 -16.70 16.20
CA HIS A 194 -11.85 -18.05 16.75
C HIS A 194 -11.54 -18.10 18.24
N TYR A 195 -10.98 -17.03 18.82
CA TYR A 195 -10.45 -17.06 20.19
C TYR A 195 -10.99 -15.94 21.09
N GLN A 196 -11.84 -15.05 20.57
CA GLN A 196 -12.38 -13.89 21.31
C GLN A 196 -11.29 -13.03 21.98
N GLN A 197 -10.08 -13.05 21.42
CA GLN A 197 -8.94 -12.26 21.89
C GLN A 197 -8.63 -11.15 20.89
N VAL A 198 -8.18 -10.00 21.39
CA VAL A 198 -7.68 -8.92 20.55
C VAL A 198 -6.33 -9.35 19.98
N GLN A 199 -6.28 -9.54 18.67
CA GLN A 199 -5.05 -9.67 17.91
C GLN A 199 -4.45 -8.29 17.73
N LYS A 200 -3.28 -8.06 18.34
CA LYS A 200 -2.53 -6.82 18.16
C LYS A 200 -1.96 -6.76 16.76
N GLY A 201 -2.43 -5.80 15.96
CA GLY A 201 -1.97 -5.59 14.58
C GLY A 201 -0.85 -4.55 14.48
N ASN A 202 -0.68 -3.73 15.52
CA ASN A 202 0.22 -2.59 15.49
C ASN A 202 1.19 -2.57 16.68
N LYS A 203 2.45 -2.27 16.40
CA LYS A 203 3.45 -1.89 17.40
C LYS A 203 4.14 -0.60 16.93
N PRO A 204 3.81 0.57 17.53
CA PRO A 204 4.45 1.84 17.18
C PRO A 204 5.99 1.73 17.21
N GLY A 205 6.64 2.40 16.25
CA GLY A 205 8.09 2.32 16.07
C GLY A 205 8.60 1.06 15.35
N THR A 206 7.71 0.20 14.87
CA THR A 206 8.05 -0.94 14.00
C THR A 206 7.35 -0.82 12.66
N VAL A 207 7.71 -1.69 11.71
CA VAL A 207 7.10 -1.74 10.36
C VAL A 207 6.09 -2.88 10.21
N GLY A 208 5.74 -3.52 11.34
CA GLY A 208 4.75 -4.59 11.41
C GLY A 208 5.28 -5.96 10.99
N MET A 209 4.35 -6.85 10.68
CA MET A 209 4.65 -8.26 10.38
C MET A 209 4.82 -8.48 8.87
N PRO A 210 5.61 -9.49 8.46
CA PRO A 210 5.71 -9.89 7.05
C PRO A 210 4.34 -10.21 6.45
N LEU A 211 4.18 -9.94 5.16
CA LEU A 211 2.98 -10.35 4.42
C LEU A 211 2.81 -11.88 4.36
N PRO A 212 1.59 -12.41 4.19
CA PRO A 212 1.36 -13.86 4.07
C PRO A 212 2.18 -14.50 2.95
N GLY A 213 3.01 -15.49 3.27
CA GLY A 213 3.90 -16.12 2.27
C GLY A 213 5.22 -15.37 2.06
N THR A 214 5.46 -14.28 2.78
CA THR A 214 6.75 -13.58 2.84
C THR A 214 7.50 -13.97 4.10
N SER A 215 8.80 -14.24 3.97
CA SER A 215 9.73 -14.48 5.08
C SER A 215 10.73 -13.34 5.16
N ILE A 216 10.97 -12.84 6.36
CA ILE A 216 11.97 -11.80 6.64
C ILE A 216 12.93 -12.34 7.69
N LYS A 217 14.23 -12.22 7.44
CA LYS A 217 15.29 -12.52 8.40
C LYS A 217 16.21 -11.33 8.58
N VAL A 218 16.86 -11.29 9.74
CA VAL A 218 17.98 -10.39 10.01
C VAL A 218 19.24 -11.25 10.05
N VAL A 219 20.23 -10.91 9.24
CA VAL A 219 21.48 -11.67 9.09
C VAL A 219 22.69 -10.76 9.26
N ASP A 220 23.82 -11.35 9.63
CA ASP A 220 25.10 -10.67 9.55
C ASP A 220 25.43 -10.33 8.08
N PRO A 221 25.85 -9.09 7.77
CA PRO A 221 26.07 -8.66 6.38
C PRO A 221 27.29 -9.33 5.71
N GLU A 222 28.23 -9.89 6.47
CA GLU A 222 29.42 -10.55 5.93
C GLU A 222 29.24 -12.07 5.84
N SER A 223 28.77 -12.71 6.91
CA SER A 223 28.63 -14.17 6.99
C SER A 223 27.29 -14.69 6.46
N PHE A 224 26.26 -13.83 6.37
CA PHE A 224 24.86 -14.19 6.10
C PHE A 224 24.24 -15.17 7.10
N GLU A 225 24.86 -15.35 8.27
CA GLU A 225 24.27 -16.14 9.37
C GLU A 225 23.11 -15.38 10.02
N GLU A 226 22.06 -16.11 10.40
CA GLU A 226 20.87 -15.55 11.04
C GLU A 226 21.20 -15.03 12.44
N LEU A 227 20.83 -13.77 12.70
CA LEU A 227 21.06 -13.11 13.98
C LEU A 227 19.90 -13.32 14.95
N PRO A 228 20.17 -13.40 16.27
CA PRO A 228 19.14 -13.44 17.31
C PRO A 228 18.17 -12.25 17.27
N THR A 229 16.99 -12.44 17.87
CA THR A 229 16.01 -11.36 18.03
C THR A 229 16.60 -10.20 18.83
N ASN A 230 16.32 -8.97 18.38
CA ASN A 230 16.83 -7.69 18.92
C ASN A 230 18.29 -7.37 18.59
N GLU A 231 18.94 -8.13 17.70
CA GLU A 231 20.25 -7.74 17.16
C GLU A 231 20.09 -7.01 15.82
N PRO A 232 20.81 -5.88 15.61
CA PRO A 232 20.78 -5.17 14.34
C PRO A 232 21.60 -5.93 13.29
N GLY A 233 21.09 -5.98 12.06
CA GLY A 233 21.77 -6.62 10.93
C GLY A 233 21.12 -6.29 9.60
N MET A 234 21.53 -6.99 8.56
CA MET A 234 20.98 -6.84 7.22
C MET A 234 19.64 -7.57 7.09
N ILE A 235 18.65 -6.90 6.51
CA ILE A 235 17.33 -7.48 6.25
C ILE A 235 17.38 -8.26 4.94
N VAL A 236 17.02 -9.54 4.99
CA VAL A 236 16.80 -10.37 3.79
C VAL A 236 15.36 -10.82 3.70
N ILE A 237 14.79 -10.73 2.50
CA ILE A 237 13.36 -10.95 2.24
C ILE A 237 13.22 -12.01 1.16
N SER A 238 12.32 -12.96 1.39
CA SER A 238 11.93 -13.98 0.43
C SER A 238 10.41 -14.07 0.34
N GLY A 239 9.89 -14.33 -0.85
CA GLY A 239 8.46 -14.37 -1.12
C GLY A 239 8.16 -14.81 -2.56
N PRO A 240 6.87 -14.90 -2.92
CA PRO A 240 6.41 -15.34 -4.24
C PRO A 240 6.71 -14.38 -5.40
#